data_AF-X1DP33-F1
#
_entry.id   AF-X1DP33-F1
#
_cell.length_a   1.000
_cell.length_b   1.000
_cell.length_c   1.000
_cell.angle_alpha   90.00
_cell.angle_beta   90.00
_cell.angle_gamma   90.00
#
_symmetry.space_group_name_H-M   'P 1'
#
loop_
_entity.id
_entity.type
_entity.pdbx_description
1 polymer ?
#
loop_
_entity_poly.entity_id
_entity_poly.type
_entity_poly.pdbx_seq_one_letter_code
_entity_poly.pdbx_strand_id
1 'polypeptide(L)'
;GTNISEARQIGAEAAGGGIIVTTDADSVPPPGWLEKLLRHFSDPTVVAVGGPVRALNPGVVPNLYASGLSAATNMGLFVGFNMAYRKDPMLAAGGYANVRQGEDWELATRLRRYGRLVFDPEAYVYTDVPFNRQLEFAAIATNAGILT
;
A
#
# COMPACT_ATOMS: atom_id res chain seq x y z
N GLY A 1 4.52 7.90 22.15
CA GLY A 1 4.72 6.69 21.34
C GLY A 1 4.84 7.12 19.91
N THR A 2 5.72 6.48 19.15
CA THR A 2 5.98 6.71 17.73
C THR A 2 4.71 6.47 16.91
N ASN A 3 4.38 7.35 15.96
CA ASN A 3 3.24 7.12 15.06
C ASN A 3 3.61 6.15 13.92
N ILE A 4 2.63 5.72 13.11
CA ILE A 4 2.84 4.72 12.05
C ILE A 4 3.92 5.17 11.05
N SER A 5 3.85 6.43 10.60
CA SER A 5 4.83 7.00 9.67
C SER A 5 6.25 6.95 10.21
N GLU A 6 6.43 7.37 11.47
CA GLU A 6 7.74 7.38 12.12
C GLU A 6 8.27 5.94 12.31
N ALA A 7 7.41 4.98 12.67
CA ALA A 7 7.80 3.58 12.82
C ALA A 7 8.25 2.97 11.48
N ARG A 8 7.52 3.25 10.39
CA ARG A 8 7.90 2.82 9.03
C ARG A 8 9.19 3.48 8.56
N GLN A 9 9.41 4.75 8.89
CA GLN A 9 10.65 5.47 8.57
C GLN A 9 11.85 4.81 9.25
N ILE A 10 11.77 4.57 10.56
CA ILE A 10 12.83 3.91 11.34
C ILE A 10 13.15 2.53 10.74
N GLY A 11 12.12 1.75 10.39
CA GLY A 11 12.29 0.45 9.75
C GLY A 11 13.00 0.54 8.39
N ALA A 12 12.59 1.49 7.54
CA ALA A 12 13.21 1.70 6.23
C ALA A 12 14.68 2.15 6.33
N GLU A 13 15.00 3.01 7.30
CA GLU A 13 16.36 3.48 7.56
C GLU A 13 17.27 2.36 8.07
N ALA A 14 16.77 1.54 9.01
CA ALA A 14 17.50 0.43 9.59
C ALA A 14 17.71 -0.76 8.63
N ALA A 15 16.82 -0.93 7.64
CA ALA A 15 16.93 -2.02 6.67
C ALA A 15 18.19 -1.90 5.79
N GLY A 16 18.96 -2.99 5.66
CA GLY A 16 20.18 -3.03 4.83
C GLY A 16 19.95 -3.27 3.33
N GLY A 17 18.71 -3.59 2.93
CA GLY A 17 18.36 -3.85 1.54
C GLY A 17 18.12 -2.57 0.73
N GLY A 18 18.43 -2.60 -0.56
CA GLY A 18 18.14 -1.50 -1.50
C GLY A 18 16.67 -1.38 -1.90
N ILE A 19 15.88 -2.43 -1.66
CA ILE A 19 14.43 -2.45 -1.85
C ILE A 19 13.79 -2.71 -0.48
N ILE A 20 12.84 -1.86 -0.11
CA ILE A 20 12.02 -2.00 1.09
C ILE A 20 10.68 -2.56 0.67
N VAL A 21 10.17 -3.53 1.43
CA VAL A 21 8.85 -4.11 1.26
C VAL A 21 8.12 -3.98 2.58
N THR A 22 6.88 -3.49 2.55
CA THR A 22 6.10 -3.20 3.75
C THR A 22 4.83 -4.05 3.80
N THR A 23 4.47 -4.45 5.02
CA THR A 23 3.24 -5.18 5.36
C THR A 23 2.81 -4.78 6.76
N ASP A 24 1.51 -4.88 7.04
CA ASP A 24 0.96 -4.67 8.39
C ASP A 24 0.77 -6.01 9.12
N ALA A 25 0.63 -5.95 10.44
CA ALA A 25 0.54 -7.13 11.31
C ALA A 25 -0.76 -7.94 11.14
N ASP A 26 -1.79 -7.32 10.56
CA ASP A 26 -3.10 -7.90 10.22
C ASP A 26 -3.20 -8.31 8.73
N SER A 27 -2.07 -8.23 8.00
CA SER A 27 -2.01 -8.56 6.58
C SER A 27 -1.32 -9.91 6.36
N VAL A 28 -1.84 -10.68 5.42
CA VAL A 28 -1.40 -12.04 5.09
C VAL A 28 -0.96 -12.08 3.62
N PRO A 29 0.36 -11.96 3.35
CA PRO A 29 0.92 -12.19 2.03
C PRO A 29 0.78 -13.65 1.57
N PRO A 30 0.27 -13.91 0.35
CA PRO A 30 0.24 -15.27 -0.20
C PRO A 30 1.65 -15.75 -0.60
N PRO A 31 1.83 -17.07 -0.83
CA PRO A 31 3.05 -17.58 -1.44
C PRO A 31 3.39 -16.88 -2.76
N GLY A 32 4.67 -16.58 -2.99
CA GLY A 32 5.14 -15.88 -4.17
C GLY A 32 4.91 -14.36 -4.17
N TRP A 33 4.34 -13.79 -3.10
CA TRP A 33 4.03 -12.35 -3.03
C TRP A 33 5.27 -11.47 -3.19
N LEU A 34 6.34 -11.82 -2.48
CA LEU A 34 7.59 -11.06 -2.50
C LEU A 34 8.21 -11.07 -3.90
N GLU A 35 8.26 -12.24 -4.55
CA GLU A 35 8.80 -12.42 -5.89
C GLU A 35 8.04 -11.59 -6.94
N LYS A 36 6.71 -11.52 -6.81
CA LYS A 36 5.85 -10.73 -7.71
C LYS A 36 6.07 -9.23 -7.51
N LEU A 37 6.26 -8.76 -6.28
CA LEU A 37 6.66 -7.38 -6.04
C LEU A 37 8.07 -7.09 -6.59
N LEU A 38 9.02 -7.99 -6.35
CA LEU A 38 10.43 -7.75 -6.63
C LEU A 38 10.82 -7.84 -8.11
N ARG A 39 10.11 -8.66 -8.92
CA ARG A 39 10.49 -8.92 -10.33
C ARG A 39 10.60 -7.65 -11.20
N HIS A 40 9.86 -6.60 -10.87
CA HIS A 40 9.84 -5.34 -11.63
C HIS A 40 11.07 -4.46 -11.40
N PHE A 41 11.82 -4.65 -10.30
CA PHE A 41 13.01 -3.85 -10.02
C PHE A 41 14.23 -4.26 -10.86
N SER A 42 14.09 -5.27 -11.75
CA SER A 42 15.03 -5.50 -12.84
C SER A 42 15.08 -4.32 -13.81
N ASP A 43 13.97 -3.57 -13.93
CA ASP A 43 13.93 -2.27 -14.61
C ASP A 43 14.40 -1.17 -13.65
N PRO A 44 15.52 -0.48 -13.93
CA PRO A 44 16.03 0.58 -13.07
C PRO A 44 15.10 1.79 -12.98
N THR A 45 14.17 1.96 -13.93
CA THR A 45 13.19 3.07 -13.92
C THR A 45 12.04 2.82 -12.95
N VAL A 46 11.80 1.58 -12.51
CA VAL A 46 10.76 1.25 -11.53
C VAL A 46 11.26 1.60 -10.14
N VAL A 47 10.55 2.50 -9.46
CA VAL A 47 10.90 2.97 -8.11
C VAL A 47 9.96 2.45 -7.04
N ALA A 48 8.74 2.04 -7.41
CA ALA A 48 7.82 1.38 -6.50
C ALA A 48 6.86 0.45 -7.23
N VAL A 49 6.41 -0.58 -6.51
CA VAL A 49 5.45 -1.58 -6.96
C VAL A 49 4.37 -1.73 -5.89
N GLY A 50 3.10 -1.78 -6.30
CA GLY A 50 1.98 -2.14 -5.44
C GLY A 50 1.12 -3.21 -6.10
N GLY A 51 0.13 -3.73 -5.39
CA GLY A 51 -0.79 -4.72 -5.95
C GLY A 51 -2.16 -4.74 -5.27
N PRO A 52 -3.04 -5.67 -5.66
CA PRO A 52 -4.41 -5.72 -5.18
C PRO A 52 -4.50 -5.96 -3.66
N VAL A 53 -5.58 -5.45 -3.07
CA VAL A 53 -5.98 -5.75 -1.70
C VAL A 53 -7.18 -6.70 -1.75
N ARG A 54 -7.16 -7.73 -0.91
CA ARG A 54 -8.28 -8.66 -0.70
C ARG A 54 -8.68 -8.64 0.77
N ALA A 55 -9.98 -8.66 1.05
CA ALA A 55 -10.45 -8.73 2.43
C ALA A 55 -10.29 -10.15 2.98
N LEU A 56 -9.86 -10.27 4.24
CA LEU A 56 -9.96 -11.50 5.03
C LEU A 56 -11.39 -11.72 5.55
N ASN A 57 -12.09 -10.65 5.90
CA ASN A 57 -13.44 -10.74 6.45
C ASN A 57 -14.43 -11.12 5.32
N PRO A 58 -15.35 -12.07 5.57
CA PRO A 58 -16.43 -12.34 4.64
C PRO A 58 -17.41 -11.17 4.61
N GLY A 59 -18.03 -10.92 3.45
CA GLY A 59 -19.12 -9.96 3.31
C GLY A 59 -18.94 -8.99 2.14
N VAL A 60 -20.01 -8.30 1.76
CA VAL A 60 -20.02 -7.38 0.60
C VAL A 60 -19.21 -6.12 0.90
N VAL A 61 -19.42 -5.50 2.07
CA VAL A 61 -18.76 -4.25 2.47
C VAL A 61 -17.23 -4.38 2.53
N PRO A 62 -16.63 -5.35 3.24
CA PRO A 62 -15.18 -5.48 3.27
C PRO A 62 -14.58 -5.80 1.89
N ASN A 63 -15.28 -6.61 1.07
CA ASN A 63 -14.85 -6.88 -0.31
C ASN A 63 -14.90 -5.63 -1.21
N LEU A 64 -15.94 -4.80 -1.08
CA LEU A 64 -16.05 -3.55 -1.82
C LEU A 64 -14.98 -2.53 -1.37
N TYR A 65 -14.70 -2.47 -0.07
CA TYR A 65 -13.60 -1.67 0.48
C TYR A 65 -12.24 -2.09 -0.11
N ALA A 66 -11.92 -3.38 -0.07
CA ALA A 66 -10.68 -3.92 -0.63
C ALA A 66 -10.57 -3.69 -2.15
N SER A 67 -11.70 -3.78 -2.86
CA SER A 67 -11.78 -3.46 -4.30
C SER A 67 -11.50 -1.98 -4.56
N GLY A 68 -12.02 -1.08 -3.73
CA GLY A 68 -11.73 0.35 -3.79
C GLY A 68 -10.25 0.66 -3.58
N LEU A 69 -9.61 0.03 -2.58
CA LEU A 69 -8.16 0.15 -2.37
C LEU A 69 -7.35 -0.40 -3.54
N SER A 70 -7.79 -1.51 -4.15
CA SER A 70 -7.14 -2.07 -5.34
C SER A 70 -7.23 -1.10 -6.53
N ALA A 71 -8.39 -0.47 -6.75
CA ALA A 71 -8.57 0.53 -7.79
C ALA A 71 -7.69 1.77 -7.55
N ALA A 72 -7.60 2.26 -6.30
CA ALA A 72 -6.71 3.35 -5.92
C ALA A 72 -5.23 2.99 -6.18
N THR A 73 -4.81 1.78 -5.78
CA THR A 73 -3.44 1.29 -6.01
C THR A 73 -3.14 1.20 -7.50
N ASN A 74 -4.09 0.75 -8.34
CA ASN A 74 -3.92 0.72 -9.79
C ASN A 74 -3.78 2.14 -10.41
N MET A 75 -4.29 3.18 -9.76
CA MET A 75 -4.04 4.59 -10.11
C MET A 75 -2.73 5.14 -9.51
N GLY A 76 -1.95 4.28 -8.82
CA GLY A 76 -0.68 4.61 -8.18
C GLY A 76 -0.81 5.21 -6.78
N LEU A 77 -1.97 5.12 -6.13
CA LEU A 77 -2.14 5.46 -4.72
C LEU A 77 -1.89 4.19 -3.89
N PHE A 78 -0.62 3.87 -3.69
CA PHE A 78 -0.22 2.61 -3.07
C PHE A 78 -0.52 2.59 -1.57
N VAL A 79 -0.95 1.43 -1.10
CA VAL A 79 -1.26 1.19 0.31
C VAL A 79 -0.03 0.68 1.06
N GLY A 80 0.20 1.23 2.26
CA GLY A 80 1.39 0.98 3.07
C GLY A 80 1.65 -0.48 3.43
N PHE A 81 0.64 -1.35 3.39
CA PHE A 81 0.77 -2.78 3.70
C PHE A 81 0.93 -3.69 2.47
N ASN A 82 0.93 -3.13 1.25
CA ASN A 82 1.13 -3.88 0.01
C ASN A 82 1.98 -3.11 -1.00
N MET A 83 3.19 -2.74 -0.59
CA MET A 83 4.11 -2.00 -1.46
C MET A 83 5.55 -2.42 -1.29
N ALA A 84 6.29 -2.33 -2.40
CA ALA A 84 7.73 -2.39 -2.45
C ALA A 84 8.27 -1.11 -3.08
N TYR A 85 9.42 -0.60 -2.63
CA TYR A 85 10.03 0.59 -3.21
C TYR A 85 11.55 0.58 -3.05
N ARG A 86 12.24 1.28 -3.97
CA ARG A 86 13.69 1.51 -3.83
C ARG A 86 13.95 2.45 -2.65
N LYS A 87 14.92 2.10 -1.81
CA LYS A 87 15.29 2.87 -0.62
C LYS A 87 15.80 4.26 -0.99
N ASP A 88 16.73 4.36 -1.94
CA ASP A 88 17.38 5.65 -2.24
C ASP A 88 16.39 6.70 -2.78
N PRO A 89 15.50 6.40 -3.76
CA PRO A 89 14.43 7.32 -4.15
C PRO A 89 13.49 7.70 -3.00
N MET A 90 13.18 6.76 -2.10
CA MET A 90 12.32 7.04 -0.94
C MET A 90 12.97 8.02 0.05
N LEU A 91 14.27 7.86 0.32
CA LEU A 91 15.02 8.78 1.16
C LEU A 91 15.21 10.14 0.47
N ALA A 92 15.54 10.16 -0.82
CA ALA A 92 15.66 11.38 -1.61
C ALA A 92 14.34 12.14 -1.72
N ALA A 93 13.21 11.43 -1.75
CA ALA A 93 11.88 12.04 -1.69
C ALA A 93 11.59 12.69 -0.34
N GLY A 94 12.35 12.41 0.72
CA GLY A 94 12.17 12.94 2.07
C GLY A 94 11.55 11.97 3.08
N GLY A 95 11.54 10.65 2.80
CA GLY A 95 11.04 9.64 3.74
C GLY A 95 9.51 9.63 3.88
N TYR A 96 8.96 9.04 4.95
CA TYR A 96 7.52 9.11 5.26
C TYR A 96 7.15 10.49 5.85
N ALA A 97 6.06 11.09 5.37
CA ALA A 97 5.55 12.34 5.92
C ALA A 97 4.92 12.13 7.32
N ASN A 98 5.12 13.09 8.22
CA ASN A 98 4.48 13.09 9.53
C ASN A 98 3.02 13.59 9.42
N VAL A 99 2.15 12.74 8.89
CA VAL A 99 0.72 12.99 8.74
C VAL A 99 -0.09 11.97 9.54
N ARG A 100 -1.33 12.34 9.90
CA ARG A 100 -2.20 11.46 10.69
C ARG A 100 -2.70 10.24 9.88
N GLN A 101 -2.92 10.42 8.57
CA GLN A 101 -3.38 9.38 7.63
C GLN A 101 -2.90 9.72 6.21
N GLY A 102 -2.63 8.70 5.39
CA GLY A 102 -2.33 8.86 3.96
C GLY A 102 -0.86 9.13 3.65
N GLU A 103 0.04 8.80 4.58
CA GLU A 103 1.49 8.90 4.43
C GLU A 103 2.03 8.05 3.27
N ASP A 104 1.36 6.94 2.96
CA ASP A 104 1.65 6.02 1.87
C ASP A 104 1.28 6.62 0.50
N TRP A 105 0.10 7.25 0.39
CA TRP A 105 -0.33 7.94 -0.81
C TRP A 105 0.52 9.17 -1.10
N GLU A 106 0.89 9.90 -0.06
CA GLU A 106 1.79 11.04 -0.13
C GLU A 106 3.19 10.61 -0.60
N LEU A 107 3.74 9.54 0.00
CA LEU A 107 5.02 8.94 -0.44
C LEU A 107 4.94 8.46 -1.90
N ALA A 108 3.91 7.71 -2.27
CA ALA A 108 3.71 7.24 -3.64
C ALA A 108 3.62 8.41 -4.64
N THR A 109 3.01 9.52 -4.24
CA THR A 109 2.93 10.75 -5.05
C THR A 109 4.31 11.37 -5.27
N ARG A 110 5.14 11.46 -4.23
CA ARG A 110 6.51 11.98 -4.35
C ARG A 110 7.41 11.05 -5.17
N LEU A 111 7.29 9.73 -4.99
CA LEU A 111 8.10 8.74 -5.72
C LEU A 111 7.90 8.80 -7.25
N ARG A 112 6.73 9.24 -7.74
CA ARG A 112 6.50 9.46 -9.18
C ARG A 112 7.50 10.43 -9.82
N ARG A 113 8.13 11.32 -9.04
CA ARG A 113 9.15 12.26 -9.54
C ARG A 113 10.50 11.58 -9.78
N TYR A 114 10.71 10.39 -9.23
CA TYR A 114 11.97 9.65 -9.29
C TYR A 114 11.91 8.46 -10.25
N GLY A 115 10.72 8.05 -10.69
CA GLY A 115 10.55 7.00 -11.68
C GLY A 115 9.13 6.45 -11.73
N ARG A 116 9.02 5.26 -12.33
CA ARG A 116 7.75 4.60 -12.60
C ARG A 116 7.22 3.87 -11.37
N LEU A 117 5.94 4.04 -11.12
CA LEU A 117 5.15 3.21 -10.21
C LEU A 117 4.46 2.12 -11.02
N VAL A 118 4.53 0.88 -10.54
CA VAL A 118 3.94 -0.28 -11.22
C VAL A 118 2.87 -0.92 -10.35
N PHE A 119 1.71 -1.18 -10.93
CA PHE A 119 0.71 -2.05 -10.33
C PHE A 119 0.89 -3.47 -10.88
N ASP A 120 1.13 -4.44 -10.01
CA ASP A 120 1.18 -5.85 -10.38
C ASP A 120 -0.10 -6.57 -9.92
N PRO A 121 -0.99 -7.00 -10.84
CA PRO A 121 -2.24 -7.65 -10.48
C PRO A 121 -2.05 -9.01 -9.78
N GLU A 122 -0.86 -9.61 -9.86
CA GLU A 122 -0.55 -10.88 -9.19
C GLU A 122 -0.03 -10.66 -7.75
N ALA A 123 0.48 -9.47 -7.43
CA ALA A 123 1.04 -9.11 -6.13
C ALA A 123 -0.05 -8.73 -5.10
N TYR A 124 -1.07 -9.59 -4.95
CA TYR A 124 -2.15 -9.33 -4.02
C TYR A 124 -1.78 -9.68 -2.57
N VAL A 125 -2.37 -8.98 -1.62
CA VAL A 125 -2.30 -9.29 -0.19
C VAL A 125 -3.71 -9.44 0.40
N TYR A 126 -3.87 -10.28 1.42
CA TYR A 126 -5.09 -10.28 2.22
C TYR A 126 -4.92 -9.39 3.45
N THR A 127 -5.96 -8.68 3.88
CA THR A 127 -5.91 -7.87 5.11
C THR A 127 -7.25 -7.92 5.85
N ASP A 128 -7.21 -7.82 7.18
CA ASP A 128 -8.41 -7.60 7.97
C ASP A 128 -8.95 -6.19 7.69
N VAL A 129 -10.26 -6.07 7.51
CA VAL A 129 -10.97 -4.81 7.35
C VAL A 129 -11.77 -4.59 8.63
N PRO A 130 -11.26 -3.79 9.59
CA PRO A 130 -11.89 -3.63 10.88
C PRO A 130 -13.31 -3.06 10.76
N PHE A 131 -14.19 -3.43 11.70
CA PHE A 131 -15.61 -3.07 11.62
C PHE A 131 -15.86 -1.55 11.53
N ASN A 132 -15.06 -0.72 12.21
CA ASN A 132 -15.15 0.73 12.08
C ASN A 132 -14.85 1.21 10.65
N ARG A 133 -13.87 0.62 9.95
CA ARG A 133 -13.60 0.93 8.54
C ARG A 133 -14.73 0.49 7.62
N GLN A 134 -15.37 -0.64 7.93
CA GLN A 134 -16.56 -1.08 7.19
C GLN A 134 -17.71 -0.08 7.35
N LEU A 135 -17.95 0.43 8.56
CA LEU A 135 -18.99 1.45 8.81
C LEU A 135 -18.68 2.78 8.11
N GLU A 136 -17.45 3.27 8.23
CA GLU A 136 -16.99 4.49 7.55
C GLU A 136 -17.20 4.37 6.04
N PHE A 137 -16.75 3.25 5.45
CA PHE A 137 -16.87 3.02 4.03
C PHE A 137 -18.32 2.81 3.59
N ALA A 138 -19.13 2.09 4.36
CA ALA A 138 -20.55 1.90 4.06
C ALA A 138 -21.28 3.24 4.01
N ALA A 139 -21.02 4.15 4.96
CA ALA A 139 -21.59 5.49 4.94
C ALA A 139 -21.19 6.28 3.68
N ILE A 140 -19.92 6.22 3.29
CA ILE A 140 -19.43 6.86 2.05
C ILE A 140 -20.10 6.24 0.81
N ALA A 141 -20.16 4.91 0.75
CA ALA A 141 -20.70 4.17 -0.39
C ALA A 141 -22.22 4.35 -0.55
N THR A 142 -22.98 4.40 0.55
CA THR A 142 -24.41 4.75 0.52
C THR A 142 -24.62 6.19 0.04
N ASN A 143 -23.83 7.15 0.55
CA ASN A 143 -23.89 8.54 0.09
C ASN A 143 -23.53 8.69 -1.40
N ALA A 144 -22.69 7.79 -1.92
CA ALA A 144 -22.32 7.74 -3.34
C ALA A 144 -23.28 6.89 -4.21
N GLY A 145 -24.33 6.29 -3.63
CA GLY A 145 -25.28 5.44 -4.35
C GLY A 145 -24.74 4.08 -4.79
N ILE A 146 -23.64 3.60 -4.19
CA ILE A 146 -22.99 2.32 -4.50
C ILE A 146 -23.60 1.17 -3.69
N LEU A 147 -24.03 1.45 -2.45
CA LEU A 147 -24.75 0.50 -1.58
C LEU A 147 -26.18 1.02 -1.38
N THR A 148 -27.09 0.58 -2.25
CA THR A 148 -28.54 0.87 -2.22
C THR A 148 -29.34 -0.42 -2.21
#